data_AF-M1J1A4-F1
#
_entry.id   AF-M1J1A4-F1
#
_cell.length_a   1.000
_cell.length_b   1.000
_cell.length_c   1.000
_cell.angle_alpha   90.00
_cell.angle_beta   90.00
_cell.angle_gamma   90.00
#
_symmetry.space_group_name_H-M   'P 1'
#
loop_
_entity.id
_entity.type
_entity.pdbx_description
1 polymer ?
#
loop_
_entity_poly.entity_id
_entity_poly.type
_entity_poly.pdbx_seq_one_letter_code
_entity_poly.pdbx_strand_id
1 'polypeptide(L)'
;MTQEDVIKEAKRLAYYTLKSEMRKALAKYYLLWSTFPVLYSPIYYITDSLSLKSFLVYTLAFFIPILVYMSLTFVFYHRVAKIRRKFYKIYPEINYMLRGKFFILYFMIGILLTILIIYSYYVSNSIFTEILGVFYVGLVFVGLYFSYSIVGIRFYDIIAMVSFTAFMSLSNLNNTVSVIVYSFFTISWIFAGYKSINEVIENER
;
A
#
# COMPACT_ATOMS: atom_id res chain seq x y z
N MET A 1 -44.41 -2.02 0.17
CA MET A 1 -43.00 -2.45 0.28
C MET A 1 -43.02 -3.81 0.95
N THR A 2 -42.53 -4.85 0.29
CA THR A 2 -42.50 -6.20 0.87
C THR A 2 -41.31 -6.35 1.82
N GLN A 3 -41.33 -7.36 2.70
CA GLN A 3 -40.20 -7.66 3.58
C GLN A 3 -38.91 -7.94 2.79
N GLU A 4 -39.03 -8.54 1.60
CA GLU A 4 -37.91 -8.80 0.69
C GLU A 4 -37.33 -7.50 0.12
N ASP A 5 -38.17 -6.53 -0.24
CA ASP A 5 -37.74 -5.21 -0.71
C ASP A 5 -36.93 -4.47 0.37
N VAL A 6 -37.41 -4.49 1.61
CA VAL A 6 -36.73 -3.85 2.76
C VAL A 6 -35.35 -4.50 3.00
N ILE A 7 -35.26 -5.83 2.96
CA ILE A 7 -33.99 -6.55 3.12
C ILE A 7 -33.02 -6.21 1.98
N LYS A 8 -33.52 -6.15 0.74
CA LYS A 8 -32.71 -5.84 -0.44
C LYS A 8 -32.17 -4.41 -0.37
N GLU A 9 -33.01 -3.46 0.03
CA GLU A 9 -32.62 -2.07 0.20
C GLU A 9 -31.60 -1.90 1.34
N ALA A 10 -31.80 -2.56 2.48
CA ALA A 10 -30.85 -2.56 3.59
C ALA A 10 -29.48 -3.14 3.18
N LYS A 11 -29.46 -4.25 2.43
CA LYS A 11 -28.22 -4.84 1.89
C LYS A 11 -27.52 -3.91 0.91
N ARG A 12 -28.27 -3.19 0.09
CA ARG A 12 -27.75 -2.21 -0.87
C ARG A 12 -27.11 -1.02 -0.15
N LEU A 13 -27.79 -0.46 0.85
CA LEU A 13 -27.25 0.63 1.68
C LEU A 13 -25.98 0.20 2.41
N ALA A 14 -25.98 -0.98 3.04
CA ALA A 14 -24.82 -1.49 3.72
C ALA A 14 -23.64 -1.76 2.77
N TYR A 15 -23.91 -2.20 1.54
CA TYR A 15 -22.89 -2.33 0.49
C TYR A 15 -22.23 -0.98 0.15
N TYR A 16 -23.01 0.07 -0.09
CA TYR A 16 -22.47 1.41 -0.39
C TYR A 16 -21.64 1.96 0.77
N THR A 17 -22.10 1.79 2.01
CA THR A 17 -21.34 2.20 3.20
C THR A 17 -20.00 1.48 3.30
N LEU A 18 -19.97 0.16 3.09
CA LEU A 18 -18.72 -0.61 3.11
C LEU A 18 -17.80 -0.25 1.95
N LYS A 19 -18.37 0.01 0.76
CA LYS A 19 -17.62 0.48 -0.42
C LYS A 19 -16.95 1.83 -0.12
N SER A 20 -17.68 2.76 0.49
CA SER A 20 -17.17 4.06 0.95
C SER A 20 -16.07 3.90 2.00
N GLU A 21 -16.29 3.08 3.04
CA GLU A 21 -15.27 2.80 4.07
C GLU A 21 -13.98 2.25 3.44
N MET A 22 -14.09 1.36 2.45
CA MET A 22 -12.95 0.75 1.76
C MET A 22 -12.21 1.75 0.87
N ARG A 23 -12.93 2.60 0.13
CA ARG A 23 -12.33 3.69 -0.67
C ARG A 23 -11.62 4.73 0.21
N LYS A 24 -12.18 5.07 1.37
CA LYS A 24 -11.50 5.92 2.37
C LYS A 24 -10.22 5.25 2.87
N ALA A 25 -10.22 3.92 3.06
CA ALA A 25 -9.02 3.19 3.48
C ALA A 25 -7.93 3.18 2.40
N LEU A 26 -8.29 2.89 1.13
CA LEU A 26 -7.37 2.93 0.00
C LEU A 26 -6.76 4.32 -0.20
N ALA A 27 -7.58 5.36 -0.09
CA ALA A 27 -7.09 6.73 -0.20
C ALA A 27 -6.00 7.05 0.83
N LYS A 28 -6.23 6.66 2.09
CA LYS A 28 -5.24 6.83 3.18
C LYS A 28 -3.97 6.04 2.91
N TYR A 29 -4.09 4.85 2.34
CA TYR A 29 -2.95 4.04 1.94
C TYR A 29 -2.11 4.71 0.85
N TYR A 30 -2.74 5.22 -0.22
CA TYR A 30 -2.02 5.92 -1.28
C TYR A 30 -1.35 7.20 -0.75
N LEU A 31 -2.07 7.99 0.05
CA LEU A 31 -1.49 9.21 0.65
C LEU A 31 -0.32 8.89 1.58
N LEU A 32 -0.42 7.82 2.38
CA LEU A 32 0.69 7.35 3.20
C LEU A 32 1.92 7.06 2.32
N TRP A 33 1.79 6.21 1.31
CA TRP A 33 2.93 5.86 0.45
C TRP A 33 3.45 7.04 -0.37
N SER A 34 2.60 8.03 -0.68
CA SER A 34 3.04 9.28 -1.31
C SER A 34 4.08 10.07 -0.52
N THR A 35 4.05 9.96 0.81
CA THR A 35 5.03 10.62 1.67
C THR A 35 6.35 9.88 1.76
N PHE A 36 6.44 8.62 1.30
CA PHE A 36 7.66 7.82 1.44
C PHE A 36 8.82 8.37 0.62
N PRO A 37 8.68 8.66 -0.69
CA PRO A 37 9.81 9.19 -1.47
C PRO A 37 10.20 10.60 -1.02
N VAL A 38 9.25 11.40 -0.53
CA VAL A 38 9.50 12.74 0.01
C VAL A 38 10.33 12.69 1.28
N LEU A 39 10.16 11.66 2.13
CA LEU A 39 10.99 11.45 3.31
C LEU A 39 12.31 10.75 2.97
N TYR A 40 12.27 9.71 2.14
CA TYR A 40 13.42 8.89 1.80
C TYR A 40 14.49 9.65 1.02
N SER A 41 14.08 10.42 -0.01
CA SER A 41 15.04 11.05 -0.93
C SER A 41 15.94 12.09 -0.25
N PRO A 42 15.42 13.02 0.58
CA PRO A 42 16.27 13.98 1.29
C PRO A 42 17.18 13.30 2.31
N ILE A 43 16.67 12.30 3.05
CA ILE A 43 17.47 11.53 4.02
C ILE A 43 18.64 10.86 3.30
N TYR A 44 18.36 10.18 2.19
CA TYR A 44 19.38 9.55 1.36
C TYR A 44 20.42 10.54 0.85
N TYR A 45 19.98 11.65 0.24
CA TYR A 45 20.87 12.68 -0.27
C TYR A 45 21.77 13.28 0.81
N ILE A 46 21.22 13.57 1.99
CA ILE A 46 21.99 14.10 3.13
C ILE A 46 23.03 13.07 3.59
N THR A 47 22.63 11.80 3.78
CA THR A 47 23.55 10.75 4.22
C THR A 47 24.70 10.50 3.23
N ASP A 48 24.41 10.56 1.93
CA ASP A 48 25.41 10.40 0.88
C ASP A 48 26.35 11.62 0.80
N SER A 49 25.80 12.85 0.83
CA SER A 49 26.58 14.09 0.78
C SER A 49 27.55 14.26 1.95
N LEU A 50 27.16 13.79 3.15
CA LEU A 50 27.99 13.82 4.35
C LEU A 50 28.94 12.62 4.45
N SER A 51 28.97 11.73 3.44
CA SER A 51 29.76 10.50 3.44
C SER A 51 29.54 9.62 4.68
N LEU A 52 28.33 9.66 5.26
CA LEU A 52 27.95 8.91 6.45
C LEU A 52 27.61 7.47 6.06
N LYS A 53 28.60 6.73 5.56
CA LYS A 53 28.47 5.34 5.08
C LYS A 53 28.55 4.29 6.19
N SER A 54 28.46 4.70 7.46
CA SER A 54 28.44 3.72 8.55
C SER A 54 27.12 2.93 8.50
N PHE A 55 27.23 1.61 8.65
CA PHE A 55 26.05 0.73 8.71
C PHE A 55 25.03 1.22 9.74
N LEU A 56 25.49 1.76 10.86
CA LEU A 56 24.65 2.23 11.95
C LEU A 56 23.84 3.49 11.55
N VAL A 57 24.45 4.46 10.87
CA VAL A 57 23.75 5.67 10.40
C VAL A 57 22.76 5.34 9.29
N TYR A 58 23.18 4.51 8.31
CA TYR A 58 22.26 4.03 7.27
C TYR A 58 21.09 3.26 7.88
N THR A 59 21.36 2.35 8.81
CA THR A 59 20.31 1.58 9.48
C THR A 59 19.37 2.51 10.23
N LEU A 60 19.83 3.44 11.07
CA LEU A 60 18.92 4.33 11.80
C LEU A 60 18.12 5.26 10.87
N ALA A 61 18.76 5.81 9.84
CA ALA A 61 18.15 6.75 8.90
C ALA A 61 17.04 6.10 8.05
N PHE A 62 17.19 4.82 7.69
CA PHE A 62 16.22 4.13 6.82
C PHE A 62 15.32 3.14 7.57
N PHE A 63 15.84 2.42 8.55
CA PHE A 63 15.10 1.39 9.30
C PHE A 63 13.97 2.00 10.13
N ILE A 64 14.21 3.13 10.80
CA ILE A 64 13.17 3.77 11.63
C ILE A 64 11.98 4.23 10.77
N PRO A 65 12.16 5.02 9.69
CA PRO A 65 11.06 5.34 8.79
C PRO A 65 10.38 4.10 8.22
N ILE A 66 11.15 3.10 7.76
CA ILE A 66 10.59 1.87 7.21
C ILE A 66 9.73 1.13 8.24
N LEU A 67 10.15 1.01 9.50
CA LEU A 67 9.34 0.41 10.56
C LEU A 67 8.03 1.16 10.80
N VAL A 68 8.06 2.49 10.76
CA VAL A 68 6.85 3.32 10.87
C VAL A 68 5.90 3.03 9.70
N TYR A 69 6.41 2.98 8.47
CA TYR A 69 5.62 2.68 7.27
C TYR A 69 5.04 1.26 7.27
N MET A 70 5.82 0.27 7.73
CA MET A 70 5.33 -1.10 7.90
C MET A 70 4.22 -1.14 8.95
N SER A 71 4.37 -0.44 10.07
CA SER A 71 3.35 -0.38 11.13
C SER A 71 2.05 0.28 10.63
N LEU A 72 2.16 1.37 9.87
CA LEU A 72 0.99 2.04 9.29
C LEU A 72 0.33 1.19 8.19
N THR A 73 1.12 0.47 7.40
CA THR A 73 0.64 -0.51 6.42
C THR A 73 -0.10 -1.68 7.10
N PHE A 74 0.39 -2.13 8.25
CA PHE A 74 -0.32 -3.13 9.07
C PHE A 74 -1.69 -2.63 9.53
N VAL A 75 -1.75 -1.39 10.03
CA VAL A 75 -3.00 -0.76 10.45
C VAL A 75 -3.99 -0.67 9.28
N PHE A 76 -3.52 -0.29 8.10
CA PHE A 76 -4.34 -0.28 6.89
C PHE A 76 -4.95 -1.66 6.60
N TYR A 77 -4.12 -2.69 6.49
CA TYR A 77 -4.64 -4.02 6.16
C TYR A 77 -5.50 -4.63 7.27
N HIS A 78 -5.21 -4.33 8.53
CA HIS A 78 -6.09 -4.70 9.65
C HIS A 78 -7.49 -4.08 9.48
N ARG A 79 -7.54 -2.81 9.07
CA ARG A 79 -8.80 -2.11 8.77
C ARG A 79 -9.52 -2.74 7.59
N VAL A 80 -8.82 -3.04 6.49
CA VAL A 80 -9.36 -3.75 5.32
C VAL A 80 -9.96 -5.09 5.74
N ALA A 81 -9.25 -5.87 6.57
CA ALA A 81 -9.73 -7.14 7.08
C ALA A 81 -11.01 -6.98 7.91
N LYS A 82 -11.15 -5.91 8.71
CA LYS A 82 -12.37 -5.62 9.47
C LYS A 82 -13.55 -5.28 8.55
N ILE A 83 -13.34 -4.42 7.54
CA ILE A 83 -14.36 -4.07 6.54
C ILE A 83 -14.82 -5.32 5.80
N ARG A 84 -13.88 -6.17 5.38
CA ARG A 84 -14.17 -7.43 4.70
C ARG A 84 -14.97 -8.40 5.55
N ARG A 85 -14.67 -8.52 6.85
CA ARG A 85 -15.49 -9.34 7.77
C ARG A 85 -16.92 -8.84 7.86
N LYS A 86 -17.16 -7.53 7.84
CA LYS A 86 -18.52 -6.99 7.76
C LYS A 86 -19.20 -7.33 6.43
N PHE A 87 -18.46 -7.20 5.32
CA PHE A 87 -18.96 -7.51 3.97
C PHE A 87 -19.45 -8.96 3.85
N TYR A 88 -18.63 -9.95 4.25
CA TYR A 88 -19.01 -11.36 4.16
C TYR A 88 -20.11 -11.79 5.13
N LYS A 89 -20.34 -11.04 6.21
CA LYS A 89 -21.53 -11.26 7.05
C LYS A 89 -22.83 -10.89 6.33
N ILE A 90 -22.79 -9.93 5.42
CA ILE A 90 -23.95 -9.46 4.63
C ILE A 90 -24.14 -10.34 3.39
N TYR A 91 -23.03 -10.77 2.77
CA TYR A 91 -23.00 -11.61 1.58
C TYR A 91 -22.27 -12.94 1.85
N PRO A 92 -22.90 -13.88 2.60
CA PRO A 92 -22.26 -15.13 3.00
C PRO A 92 -22.00 -16.09 1.82
N GLU A 93 -22.71 -15.93 0.70
CA GLU A 93 -22.53 -16.76 -0.50
C GLU A 93 -21.21 -16.48 -1.23
N ILE A 94 -20.62 -15.29 -1.03
CA ILE A 94 -19.38 -14.85 -1.69
C ILE A 94 -18.15 -15.28 -0.87
N ASN A 95 -18.20 -16.46 -0.22
CA ASN A 95 -17.25 -16.85 0.83
C ASN A 95 -15.86 -17.20 0.28
N TYR A 96 -15.03 -16.19 0.00
CA TYR A 96 -13.61 -16.40 -0.28
C TYR A 96 -12.80 -16.53 1.01
N MET A 97 -12.31 -17.76 1.19
CA MET A 97 -11.67 -18.44 2.32
C MET A 97 -10.44 -17.80 2.97
N LEU A 98 -10.16 -16.51 2.80
CA LEU A 98 -9.03 -15.87 3.49
C LEU A 98 -9.44 -15.47 4.90
N ARG A 99 -9.40 -16.46 5.79
CA ARG A 99 -9.49 -16.28 7.24
C ARG A 99 -8.46 -15.22 7.65
N GLY A 100 -8.85 -14.27 8.50
CA GLY A 100 -7.98 -13.17 8.94
C GLY A 100 -6.65 -13.58 9.57
N LYS A 101 -6.41 -14.87 9.82
CA LYS A 101 -5.13 -15.44 10.25
C LYS A 101 -4.03 -15.30 9.19
N PHE A 102 -4.37 -15.36 7.90
CA PHE A 102 -3.38 -15.19 6.84
C PHE A 102 -2.81 -13.77 6.78
N PHE A 103 -3.54 -12.77 7.28
CA PHE A 103 -3.08 -11.39 7.26
C PHE A 103 -1.80 -11.18 8.10
N ILE A 104 -1.73 -11.79 9.29
CA ILE A 104 -0.54 -11.71 10.15
C ILE A 104 0.66 -12.36 9.45
N LEU A 105 0.45 -13.51 8.81
CA LEU A 105 1.49 -14.19 8.05
C LEU A 105 2.00 -13.33 6.88
N TYR A 106 1.11 -12.75 6.07
CA TYR A 106 1.50 -11.83 4.99
C TYR A 106 2.28 -10.63 5.52
N PHE A 107 1.90 -10.08 6.67
CA PHE A 107 2.62 -8.97 7.27
C PHE A 107 4.03 -9.39 7.75
N MET A 108 4.16 -10.56 8.38
CA MET A 108 5.47 -11.09 8.79
C MET A 108 6.38 -11.36 7.58
N ILE A 109 5.85 -11.91 6.49
CA ILE A 109 6.59 -12.09 5.24
C ILE A 109 7.01 -10.72 4.67
N GLY A 110 6.13 -9.71 4.72
CA GLY A 110 6.46 -8.35 4.30
C GLY A 110 7.62 -7.74 5.10
N ILE A 111 7.63 -7.91 6.43
CA ILE A 111 8.75 -7.49 7.28
C ILE A 111 10.03 -8.23 6.89
N LEU A 112 9.97 -9.56 6.73
CA LEU A 112 11.12 -10.37 6.35
C LEU A 112 11.71 -9.90 5.02
N LEU A 113 10.88 -9.73 3.99
CA LEU A 113 11.31 -9.24 2.67
C LEU A 113 11.96 -7.85 2.78
N THR A 114 11.41 -6.97 3.61
CA THR A 114 11.98 -5.63 3.83
C THR A 114 13.37 -5.69 4.45
N ILE A 115 13.56 -6.53 5.47
CA ILE A 115 14.87 -6.72 6.11
C ILE A 115 15.87 -7.27 5.10
N LEU A 116 15.45 -8.25 4.27
CA LEU A 116 16.29 -8.82 3.23
C LEU A 116 16.64 -7.79 2.14
N ILE A 117 15.72 -6.90 1.76
CA ILE A 117 15.97 -5.82 0.80
C ILE A 117 17.06 -4.88 1.37
N ILE A 118 16.92 -4.42 2.61
CA ILE A 118 17.90 -3.54 3.25
C ILE A 118 19.28 -4.21 3.33
N TYR A 119 19.30 -5.48 3.73
CA TYR A 119 20.54 -6.26 3.80
C TYR A 119 21.20 -6.40 2.41
N SER A 120 20.41 -6.76 1.39
CA SER A 120 20.91 -6.92 0.02
C SER A 120 21.49 -5.62 -0.56
N TYR A 121 20.82 -4.49 -0.26
CA TYR A 121 21.28 -3.16 -0.65
C TYR A 121 22.59 -2.80 0.04
N TYR A 122 22.72 -3.09 1.34
CA TYR A 122 23.96 -2.86 2.09
C TYR A 122 25.16 -3.66 1.54
N VAL A 123 24.94 -4.93 1.19
CA VAL A 123 25.99 -5.79 0.58
C VAL A 123 26.21 -5.48 -0.91
N SER A 124 25.55 -4.44 -1.45
CA SER A 124 25.67 -4.00 -2.85
C SER A 124 25.30 -5.10 -3.87
N ASN A 125 24.38 -6.00 -3.51
CA ASN A 125 23.89 -7.05 -4.41
C ASN A 125 22.58 -6.61 -5.09
N SER A 126 22.72 -5.79 -6.13
CA SER A 126 21.60 -5.19 -6.86
C SER A 126 20.62 -6.23 -7.41
N ILE A 127 21.12 -7.32 -8.00
CA ILE A 127 20.26 -8.39 -8.56
C ILE A 127 19.37 -8.99 -7.48
N PHE A 128 19.92 -9.28 -6.30
CA PHE A 128 19.14 -9.84 -5.21
C PHE A 128 18.14 -8.83 -4.64
N THR A 129 18.50 -7.54 -4.56
CA THR A 129 17.58 -6.45 -4.17
C THR A 129 16.38 -6.37 -5.10
N GLU A 130 16.60 -6.40 -6.42
CA GLU A 130 15.52 -6.33 -7.41
C GLU A 130 14.58 -7.54 -7.31
N ILE A 131 15.11 -8.76 -7.17
CA ILE A 131 14.31 -9.98 -6.98
C ILE A 131 13.41 -9.87 -5.75
N LEU A 132 13.98 -9.43 -4.62
CA LEU A 132 13.22 -9.23 -3.39
C LEU A 132 12.17 -8.12 -3.53
N GLY A 133 12.49 -7.06 -4.27
CA GLY A 133 11.56 -5.99 -4.62
C GLY A 133 10.34 -6.53 -5.38
N VAL A 134 10.55 -7.40 -6.38
CA VAL A 134 9.46 -8.05 -7.13
C VAL A 134 8.57 -8.91 -6.21
N PHE A 135 9.17 -9.69 -5.31
CA PHE A 135 8.39 -10.47 -4.33
C PHE A 135 7.57 -9.56 -3.40
N TYR A 136 8.15 -8.44 -2.96
CA TYR A 136 7.45 -7.46 -2.12
C TYR A 136 6.27 -6.81 -2.86
N VAL A 137 6.46 -6.43 -4.12
CA VAL A 137 5.39 -5.92 -4.99
C VAL A 137 4.25 -6.94 -5.12
N GLY A 138 4.58 -8.20 -5.38
CA GLY A 138 3.58 -9.27 -5.44
C GLY A 138 2.78 -9.40 -4.15
N LEU A 139 3.44 -9.30 -2.99
CA LEU A 139 2.78 -9.34 -1.68
C LEU A 139 1.84 -8.15 -1.48
N VAL A 140 2.27 -6.93 -1.82
CA VAL A 140 1.44 -5.72 -1.74
C VAL A 140 0.24 -5.82 -2.68
N PHE A 141 0.44 -6.32 -3.90
CA PHE A 141 -0.63 -6.49 -4.88
C PHE A 141 -1.69 -7.48 -4.41
N VAL A 142 -1.28 -8.61 -3.84
CA VAL A 142 -2.21 -9.56 -3.21
C VAL A 142 -3.01 -8.87 -2.09
N GLY A 143 -2.34 -8.07 -1.25
CA GLY A 143 -3.00 -7.29 -0.21
C GLY A 143 -4.05 -6.31 -0.74
N LEU A 144 -3.72 -5.57 -1.79
CA LEU A 144 -4.60 -4.58 -2.42
C LEU A 144 -5.73 -5.22 -3.24
N TYR A 145 -5.47 -6.36 -3.89
CA TYR A 145 -6.47 -7.11 -4.65
C TYR A 145 -7.72 -7.41 -3.81
N PHE A 146 -7.55 -7.75 -2.54
CA PHE A 146 -8.69 -7.97 -1.63
C PHE A 146 -9.50 -6.72 -1.33
N SER A 147 -8.90 -5.53 -1.44
CA SER A 147 -9.64 -4.28 -1.34
C SER A 147 -10.44 -4.05 -2.63
N TYR A 148 -9.80 -4.24 -3.78
CA TYR A 148 -10.41 -4.03 -5.09
C TYR A 148 -11.55 -5.01 -5.40
N SER A 149 -11.53 -6.24 -4.84
CA SER A 149 -12.64 -7.17 -5.04
C SER A 149 -13.98 -6.66 -4.47
N ILE A 150 -13.95 -5.73 -3.51
CA ILE A 150 -15.15 -5.12 -2.94
C ILE A 150 -15.54 -3.84 -3.70
N VAL A 151 -14.56 -2.99 -4.03
CA VAL A 151 -14.82 -1.63 -4.57
C VAL A 151 -14.69 -1.51 -6.10
N GLY A 152 -14.16 -2.55 -6.75
CA GLY A 152 -13.71 -2.53 -8.15
C GLY A 152 -12.35 -1.84 -8.31
N ILE A 153 -11.60 -2.17 -9.36
CA ILE A 153 -10.36 -1.44 -9.69
C ILE A 153 -10.69 -0.22 -10.56
N ARG A 154 -10.03 0.91 -10.31
CA ARG A 154 -10.13 2.13 -11.12
C ARG A 154 -8.79 2.43 -11.81
N PHE A 155 -8.83 3.28 -12.82
CA PHE A 155 -7.62 3.69 -13.55
C PHE A 155 -6.55 4.31 -12.64
N TYR A 156 -6.94 5.14 -11.67
CA TYR A 156 -5.99 5.73 -10.72
C TYR A 156 -5.40 4.70 -9.73
N ASP A 157 -6.12 3.61 -9.43
CA ASP A 157 -5.59 2.49 -8.63
C ASP A 157 -4.47 1.79 -9.42
N ILE A 158 -4.66 1.61 -10.73
CA ILE A 158 -3.66 1.02 -11.63
C ILE A 158 -2.41 1.91 -11.71
N ILE A 159 -2.58 3.22 -11.88
CA ILE A 159 -1.46 4.17 -11.88
C ILE A 159 -0.64 4.03 -10.58
N ALA A 160 -1.30 4.02 -9.42
CA ALA A 160 -0.65 3.87 -8.13
C ALA A 160 0.12 2.54 -7.98
N MET A 161 -0.42 1.46 -8.55
CA MET A 161 0.22 0.14 -8.54
C MET A 161 1.43 0.07 -9.47
N VAL A 162 1.32 0.64 -10.67
CA VAL A 162 2.43 0.70 -11.63
C VAL A 162 3.56 1.58 -11.09
N SER A 163 3.22 2.75 -10.53
CA SER A 163 4.22 3.63 -9.91
C SER A 163 4.90 2.96 -8.71
N PHE A 164 4.16 2.17 -7.93
CA PHE A 164 4.73 1.39 -6.83
C PHE A 164 5.67 0.28 -7.31
N THR A 165 5.30 -0.41 -8.37
CA THR A 165 6.17 -1.44 -8.96
C THR A 165 7.46 -0.81 -9.48
N ALA A 166 7.34 0.28 -10.22
CA ALA A 166 8.49 1.03 -10.72
C ALA A 166 9.36 1.56 -9.58
N PHE A 167 8.77 2.08 -8.48
CA PHE A 167 9.51 2.52 -7.31
C PHE A 167 10.36 1.41 -6.70
N MET A 168 9.79 0.22 -6.54
CA MET A 168 10.50 -0.92 -5.97
C MET A 168 11.59 -1.48 -6.90
N SER A 169 11.43 -1.32 -8.21
CA SER A 169 12.35 -1.84 -9.23
C SER A 169 13.42 -0.85 -9.72
N LEU A 170 13.38 0.40 -9.25
CA LEU A 170 14.29 1.48 -9.70
C LEU A 170 15.21 1.95 -8.58
N SER A 171 15.45 1.10 -7.59
CA SER A 171 16.28 1.39 -6.41
C SER A 171 17.74 1.72 -6.72
N ASN A 172 18.23 1.37 -7.92
CA ASN A 172 19.61 1.54 -8.36
C ASN A 172 19.83 2.69 -9.37
N LEU A 173 18.85 3.60 -9.52
CA LEU A 173 19.01 4.75 -10.41
C LEU A 173 20.00 5.78 -9.88
N ASN A 174 20.69 6.44 -10.80
CA ASN A 174 21.61 7.53 -10.51
C ASN A 174 20.89 8.70 -9.78
N ASN A 175 21.56 9.34 -8.82
CA ASN A 175 20.95 10.23 -7.81
C ASN A 175 20.06 11.35 -8.36
N THR A 176 20.36 11.93 -9.53
CA THR A 176 19.55 13.01 -10.10
C THR A 176 18.28 12.48 -10.78
N VAL A 177 18.39 11.33 -11.45
CA VAL A 177 17.25 10.71 -12.15
C VAL A 177 16.27 10.14 -11.12
N SER A 178 16.78 9.60 -10.01
CA SER A 178 15.95 9.04 -8.94
C SER A 178 15.02 10.09 -8.32
N VAL A 179 15.49 11.31 -8.03
CA VAL A 179 14.65 12.38 -7.44
C VAL A 179 13.47 12.76 -8.34
N ILE A 180 13.70 12.91 -9.65
CA ILE A 180 12.63 13.26 -10.61
C ILE A 180 11.61 12.12 -10.66
N VAL A 181 12.08 10.89 -10.84
CA VAL A 181 11.24 9.70 -10.94
C VAL A 181 10.42 9.47 -9.66
N TYR A 182 11.05 9.64 -8.49
CA TYR A 182 10.39 9.53 -7.19
C TYR A 182 9.33 10.62 -6.97
N SER A 183 9.56 11.83 -7.47
CA SER A 183 8.55 12.90 -7.45
C SER A 183 7.31 12.54 -8.28
N PHE A 184 7.50 11.94 -9.47
CA PHE A 184 6.39 11.43 -10.27
C PHE A 184 5.57 10.36 -9.53
N PHE A 185 6.22 9.47 -8.78
CA PHE A 185 5.53 8.45 -8.00
C PHE A 185 4.72 9.05 -6.85
N THR A 186 5.30 10.03 -6.13
CA THR A 186 4.57 10.79 -5.10
C THR A 186 3.31 11.43 -5.68
N ILE A 187 3.41 12.12 -6.83
CA ILE A 187 2.26 12.76 -7.48
C ILE A 187 1.21 11.72 -7.88
N SER A 188 1.63 10.59 -8.44
CA SER A 188 0.75 9.49 -8.85
C SER A 188 -0.07 8.95 -7.67
N TRP A 189 0.57 8.79 -6.52
CA TRP A 189 -0.09 8.33 -5.30
C TRP A 189 -0.99 9.38 -4.66
N ILE A 190 -0.60 10.67 -4.67
CA ILE A 190 -1.48 11.76 -4.23
C ILE A 190 -2.73 11.81 -5.10
N PHE A 191 -2.56 11.71 -6.43
CA PHE A 191 -3.67 11.71 -7.38
C PHE A 191 -4.64 10.55 -7.13
N ALA A 192 -4.13 9.34 -6.93
CA ALA A 192 -4.95 8.17 -6.59
C ALA A 192 -5.66 8.34 -5.24
N GLY A 193 -4.97 8.88 -4.23
CA GLY A 193 -5.55 9.22 -2.93
C GLY A 193 -6.71 10.21 -3.03
N TYR A 194 -6.48 11.31 -3.76
CA TYR A 194 -7.47 12.35 -4.00
C TYR A 194 -8.70 11.82 -4.75
N LYS A 195 -8.50 11.10 -5.87
CA LYS A 195 -9.62 10.53 -6.64
C LYS A 195 -10.41 9.49 -5.86
N SER A 196 -9.74 8.68 -5.04
CA SER A 196 -10.41 7.71 -4.17
C SER A 196 -11.25 8.40 -3.08
N ILE A 197 -10.85 9.57 -2.57
CA ILE A 197 -11.69 10.38 -1.66
C ILE A 197 -12.86 11.01 -2.41
N ASN A 198 -12.61 11.54 -3.60
CA ASN A 198 -13.64 12.21 -4.38
C ASN A 198 -14.76 11.24 -4.79
N GLU A 199 -14.44 9.99 -5.15
CA GLU A 199 -15.47 8.95 -5.40
C GLU A 199 -16.36 8.74 -4.18
N VAL A 200 -15.82 8.90 -2.96
CA VAL A 200 -16.63 8.76 -1.76
C VAL A 200 -17.57 9.94 -1.57
N ILE A 201 -17.09 11.17 -1.79
CA ILE A 201 -17.90 12.39 -1.67
C ILE A 201 -19.01 12.41 -2.73
N GLU A 202 -18.70 11.98 -3.96
CA GLU A 202 -19.67 11.91 -5.05
C GLU A 202 -20.75 10.85 -4.81
N ASN A 203 -20.41 9.71 -4.20
CA ASN A 203 -21.38 8.65 -3.88
C ASN A 203 -22.21 8.95 -2.61
N GLU A 204 -21.80 9.92 -1.79
CA GLU A 204 -22.56 10.40 -0.61
C GLU A 204 -23.60 11.47 -0.99
N ARG A 205 -23.60 11.97 -2.25
CA ARG A 205 -24.58 12.90 -2.83
C ARG A 205 -25.63 12.16 -3.65
#